data_AF-A0A0Q7DIQ7-F1
#
_entry.id   AF-A0A0Q7DIQ7-F1
#
_cell.length_a   1.000
_cell.length_b   1.000
_cell.length_c   1.000
_cell.angle_alpha   90.00
_cell.angle_beta   90.00
_cell.angle_gamma   90.00
#
_symmetry.space_group_name_H-M   'P 1'
#
loop_
_entity.id
_entity.type
_entity.pdbx_description
1 polymer ?
#
loop_
_entity_poly.entity_id
_entity_poly.type
_entity_poly.pdbx_seq_one_letter_code
_entity_poly.pdbx_strand_id
1 'polypeptide(L)'
;MEDDELVDRIYEAGAVPDLWPRVLEELGELGGVAGTVLFAVRGEAAHWTASPGLQEMSRGYFEGGYPGRDDRTARLLAYDHPGFVTDLDVFSREEWEADPIRKEFFVPRGFGWGVATGIKVPTGDLLIFHGERRLEDGPVEREVVERLDLLRPHLARAALMSARIAFERAQGAVAALEMVGIPAAVLGPRGAAIATNGMLEALTPSVVQSRPTRLGLANPRADEMLTTALEAAEAGLHTGPVRSIPVPAGDGNAAMVAHILPIRASAREVFTGAAAVLLMTPVTLRELPDATVIQGLFDLTPAEARIARALGGGMTIGQIASSTGASAATVRNQVQAVFGKTGMHRQADLVGLLQGLVPTASAPNPPWRLPPRK
;
A
#
# COMPACT_ATOMS: atom_id res chain seq x y z
N MET A 1 -35.48 -0.45 -20.22
CA MET A 1 -34.55 -0.69 -21.35
C MET A 1 -33.34 0.21 -21.24
N GLU A 2 -33.42 1.53 -21.43
CA GLU A 2 -32.25 2.42 -21.32
C GLU A 2 -31.65 2.45 -19.89
N ASP A 3 -32.50 2.51 -18.87
CA ASP A 3 -32.08 2.45 -17.46
C ASP A 3 -31.50 1.07 -17.06
N ASP A 4 -31.98 -0.03 -17.64
CA ASP A 4 -31.50 -1.39 -17.34
C ASP A 4 -30.07 -1.60 -17.89
N GLU A 5 -29.80 -1.08 -19.10
CA GLU A 5 -28.46 -1.15 -19.68
C GLU A 5 -27.44 -0.29 -18.91
N LEU A 6 -27.85 0.88 -18.42
CA LEU A 6 -26.99 1.71 -17.57
C LEU A 6 -26.70 1.01 -16.23
N VAL A 7 -27.69 0.34 -15.65
CA VAL A 7 -27.51 -0.50 -14.46
C VAL A 7 -26.46 -1.59 -14.70
N ASP A 8 -26.53 -2.29 -15.82
CA ASP A 8 -25.54 -3.32 -16.17
C ASP A 8 -24.14 -2.73 -16.32
N ARG A 9 -24.00 -1.56 -16.97
CA ARG A 9 -22.72 -0.85 -17.11
C ARG A 9 -22.18 -0.34 -15.78
N ILE A 10 -23.03 0.07 -14.84
CA ILE A 10 -22.64 0.42 -13.47
C ILE A 10 -21.97 -0.79 -12.78
N TYR A 11 -22.55 -1.98 -12.89
CA TYR A 11 -21.95 -3.19 -12.32
C TYR A 11 -20.66 -3.59 -13.03
N GLU A 12 -20.62 -3.46 -14.36
CA GLU A 12 -19.41 -3.73 -15.14
C GLU A 12 -18.26 -2.80 -14.74
N ALA A 13 -18.53 -1.50 -14.59
CA ALA A 13 -17.56 -0.51 -14.11
C ALA A 13 -17.11 -0.79 -12.67
N GLY A 14 -17.97 -1.38 -11.85
CA GLY A 14 -17.59 -1.90 -10.54
C GLY A 14 -16.50 -2.98 -10.61
N ALA A 15 -16.51 -3.85 -11.63
CA ALA A 15 -15.47 -4.86 -11.83
C ALA A 15 -14.26 -4.34 -12.63
N VAL A 16 -14.49 -3.40 -13.55
CA VAL A 16 -13.50 -2.84 -14.48
C VAL A 16 -13.50 -1.30 -14.35
N PRO A 17 -12.66 -0.73 -13.46
CA PRO A 17 -12.74 0.70 -13.14
C PRO A 17 -12.48 1.65 -14.32
N ASP A 18 -11.80 1.18 -15.36
CA ASP A 18 -11.52 1.97 -16.57
C ASP A 18 -12.81 2.36 -17.32
N LEU A 19 -13.95 1.73 -17.01
CA LEU A 19 -15.26 2.02 -17.60
C LEU A 19 -16.02 3.16 -16.87
N TRP A 20 -15.58 3.58 -15.68
CA TRP A 20 -16.27 4.64 -14.92
C TRP A 20 -16.46 5.94 -15.68
N PRO A 21 -15.49 6.49 -16.45
CA PRO A 21 -15.70 7.73 -17.19
C PRO A 21 -16.95 7.71 -18.09
N ARG A 22 -17.22 6.58 -18.75
CA ARG A 22 -18.41 6.41 -19.58
C ARG A 22 -19.68 6.31 -18.76
N VAL A 23 -19.68 5.54 -17.67
CA VAL A 23 -20.83 5.46 -16.75
C VAL A 23 -21.17 6.82 -16.16
N LEU A 24 -20.16 7.62 -15.83
CA LEU A 24 -20.33 8.99 -15.32
C LEU A 24 -20.91 9.95 -16.36
N GLU A 25 -20.59 9.76 -17.63
CA GLU A 25 -21.15 10.52 -18.74
C GLU A 25 -22.64 10.19 -18.91
N GLU A 26 -23.00 8.91 -18.97
CA GLU A 26 -24.39 8.46 -19.09
C GLU A 26 -25.25 8.82 -17.86
N LEU A 27 -24.67 8.77 -16.65
CA LEU A 27 -25.31 9.33 -15.44
C LEU A 27 -25.57 10.84 -15.59
N GLY A 28 -24.65 11.54 -16.25
CA GLY A 28 -24.77 12.97 -16.49
C GLY A 28 -25.91 13.29 -17.46
N GLU A 29 -25.99 12.55 -18.56
CA GLU A 29 -27.06 12.64 -19.56
C GLU A 29 -28.42 12.34 -18.95
N LEU A 30 -28.54 11.26 -18.17
CA LEU A 30 -29.77 10.92 -17.46
C LEU A 30 -30.17 12.02 -16.46
N GLY A 31 -29.18 12.56 -15.76
CA GLY A 31 -29.33 13.62 -14.77
C GLY A 31 -29.54 15.02 -15.35
N GLY A 32 -29.51 15.20 -16.67
CA GLY A 32 -29.56 16.53 -17.28
C GLY A 32 -28.48 17.47 -16.72
N VAL A 33 -27.31 16.92 -16.39
CA VAL A 33 -26.14 17.67 -15.93
C VAL A 33 -25.07 17.65 -17.02
N ALA A 34 -24.15 18.60 -17.02
CA ALA A 34 -23.11 18.69 -18.03
C ALA A 34 -22.02 17.61 -17.88
N GLY A 35 -22.00 16.92 -16.75
CA GLY A 35 -21.29 15.67 -16.55
C GLY A 35 -21.23 15.31 -15.07
N THR A 36 -20.61 14.16 -14.79
CA THR A 36 -20.47 13.65 -13.41
C THR A 36 -18.99 13.43 -13.07
N VAL A 37 -18.64 13.68 -11.81
CA VAL A 37 -17.38 13.27 -11.19
C VAL A 37 -17.67 12.27 -10.07
N LEU A 38 -16.86 11.22 -10.01
CA LEU A 38 -16.77 10.32 -8.86
C LEU A 38 -15.45 10.61 -8.15
N PHE A 39 -15.53 10.81 -6.84
CA PHE A 39 -14.32 10.83 -6.02
C PHE A 39 -14.49 10.03 -4.75
N ALA A 40 -13.42 9.34 -4.36
CA ALA A 40 -13.29 8.61 -3.11
C ALA A 40 -12.49 9.45 -2.12
N VAL A 41 -13.08 9.73 -0.97
CA VAL A 41 -12.45 10.45 0.14
C VAL A 41 -12.12 9.46 1.24
N ARG A 42 -10.86 9.43 1.67
CA ARG A 42 -10.43 8.78 2.90
C ARG A 42 -9.34 9.61 3.58
N GLY A 43 -9.71 10.29 4.67
CA GLY A 43 -8.79 11.25 5.31
C GLY A 43 -8.51 12.43 4.38
N GLU A 44 -7.23 12.77 4.19
CA GLU A 44 -6.79 13.88 3.33
C GLU A 44 -6.56 13.47 1.86
N ALA A 45 -6.58 12.16 1.56
CA ALA A 45 -6.40 11.66 0.20
C ALA A 45 -7.75 11.60 -0.55
N ALA A 46 -7.77 12.21 -1.74
CA ALA A 46 -8.91 12.17 -2.65
C ALA A 46 -8.48 11.59 -4.01
N HIS A 47 -9.05 10.45 -4.39
CA HIS A 47 -8.92 9.87 -5.72
C HIS A 47 -10.17 10.20 -6.51
N TRP A 48 -10.04 10.57 -7.79
CA TRP A 48 -11.18 10.97 -8.59
C TRP A 48 -11.10 10.45 -10.02
N THR A 49 -12.26 10.34 -10.63
CA THR A 49 -12.46 10.10 -12.05
C THR A 49 -13.70 10.86 -12.50
N ALA A 50 -13.72 11.34 -13.73
CA ALA A 50 -14.81 12.16 -14.25
C ALA A 50 -15.24 11.69 -15.63
N SER A 51 -16.48 12.01 -15.97
CA SER A 51 -16.96 12.00 -17.36
C SER A 51 -16.02 12.81 -18.27
N PRO A 52 -15.84 12.43 -19.55
CA PRO A 52 -14.93 13.11 -20.47
C PRO A 52 -15.13 14.64 -20.51
N GLY A 53 -16.39 15.10 -20.53
CA GLY A 53 -16.75 16.52 -20.56
C GLY A 53 -16.36 17.32 -19.30
N LEU A 54 -16.14 16.67 -18.16
CA LEU A 54 -15.71 17.33 -16.91
C LEU A 54 -14.23 17.14 -16.57
N GLN A 55 -13.48 16.33 -17.31
CA GLN A 55 -12.08 15.99 -16.98
C GLN A 55 -11.19 17.22 -16.76
N GLU A 56 -11.27 18.24 -17.62
CA GLU A 56 -10.45 19.46 -17.50
C GLU A 56 -10.86 20.31 -16.30
N MET A 57 -12.17 20.48 -16.08
CA MET A 57 -12.72 21.22 -14.95
C MET A 57 -12.35 20.52 -13.63
N SER A 58 -12.59 19.21 -13.51
CA SER A 58 -12.26 18.43 -12.33
C SER A 58 -10.76 18.46 -12.04
N ARG A 59 -9.89 18.38 -13.07
CA ARG A 59 -8.45 18.54 -12.88
C ARG A 59 -8.11 19.88 -12.25
N GLY A 60 -8.63 20.99 -12.79
CA GLY A 60 -8.42 22.32 -12.23
C GLY A 60 -8.98 22.47 -10.81
N TYR A 61 -10.08 21.80 -10.49
CA TYR A 61 -10.67 21.76 -9.15
C TYR A 61 -9.73 21.08 -8.14
N PHE A 62 -9.27 19.86 -8.44
CA PHE A 62 -8.42 19.10 -7.52
C PHE A 62 -6.99 19.65 -7.43
N GLU A 63 -6.35 20.00 -8.56
CA GLU A 63 -5.00 20.57 -8.57
C GLU A 63 -4.95 21.98 -7.96
N GLY A 64 -6.05 22.74 -8.04
CA GLY A 64 -6.18 24.05 -7.43
C GLY A 64 -6.39 24.03 -5.91
N GLY A 65 -6.52 22.85 -5.29
CA GLY A 65 -6.76 22.72 -3.85
C GLY A 65 -8.15 23.20 -3.41
N TYR A 66 -9.12 23.25 -4.34
CA TYR A 66 -10.49 23.65 -4.06
C TYR A 66 -11.30 22.69 -3.18
N PRO A 67 -11.06 21.35 -3.14
CA PRO A 67 -11.77 20.47 -2.20
C PRO A 67 -11.66 20.91 -0.73
N GLY A 68 -10.54 21.50 -0.32
CA GLY A 68 -10.35 22.02 1.04
C GLY A 68 -11.08 23.35 1.32
N ARG A 69 -11.74 23.93 0.31
CA ARG A 69 -12.47 25.20 0.38
C ARG A 69 -13.94 25.07 -0.03
N ASP A 70 -14.36 23.87 -0.42
CA ASP A 70 -15.70 23.59 -0.93
C ASP A 70 -16.56 22.93 0.15
N ASP A 71 -17.48 23.71 0.71
CA ASP A 71 -18.38 23.27 1.77
C ASP A 71 -19.42 22.24 1.28
N ARG A 72 -19.63 22.08 -0.04
CA ARG A 72 -20.67 21.18 -0.57
C ARG A 72 -20.51 19.75 -0.07
N THR A 73 -19.29 19.23 -0.02
CA THR A 73 -19.02 17.88 0.48
C THR A 73 -19.32 17.75 1.97
N ALA A 74 -18.90 18.73 2.78
CA ALA A 74 -19.15 18.72 4.22
C ALA A 74 -20.66 18.82 4.52
N ARG A 75 -21.38 19.69 3.81
CA ARG A 75 -22.83 19.85 3.97
C ARG A 75 -23.62 18.65 3.49
N LEU A 76 -23.24 18.05 2.36
CA LEU A 76 -23.78 16.76 1.88
C LEU A 76 -23.70 15.70 2.98
N LEU A 77 -22.54 15.58 3.63
CA LEU A 77 -22.32 14.59 4.69
C LEU A 77 -23.10 14.88 5.96
N ALA A 78 -23.20 16.16 6.34
CA ALA A 78 -23.99 16.59 7.49
C ALA A 78 -25.50 16.37 7.29
N TYR A 79 -25.97 16.46 6.04
CA TYR A 79 -27.37 16.22 5.69
C TYR A 79 -27.77 14.73 5.79
N ASP A 80 -26.80 13.80 5.65
CA ASP A 80 -26.93 12.34 5.88
C ASP A 80 -28.20 11.71 5.24
N HIS A 81 -28.48 12.08 3.99
CA HIS A 81 -29.65 11.59 3.26
C HIS A 81 -29.32 10.37 2.38
N PRO A 82 -30.12 9.28 2.41
CA PRO A 82 -29.88 8.10 1.58
C PRO A 82 -30.37 8.27 0.12
N GLY A 83 -30.09 9.41 -0.49
CA GLY A 83 -30.49 9.81 -1.84
C GLY A 83 -29.52 10.81 -2.46
N PHE A 84 -29.83 11.25 -3.67
CA PHE A 84 -29.23 12.43 -4.28
C PHE A 84 -29.83 13.70 -3.68
N VAL A 85 -28.99 14.71 -3.51
CA VAL A 85 -29.36 16.02 -2.97
C VAL A 85 -28.76 17.11 -3.85
N THR A 86 -29.48 18.21 -3.99
CA THR A 86 -29.08 19.38 -4.77
C THR A 86 -28.36 20.39 -3.89
N ASP A 87 -27.68 21.38 -4.48
CA ASP A 87 -27.10 22.49 -3.70
C ASP A 87 -28.17 23.19 -2.84
N LEU A 88 -29.39 23.33 -3.35
CA LEU A 88 -30.49 24.01 -2.64
C LEU A 88 -31.14 23.17 -1.53
N ASP A 89 -30.83 21.88 -1.43
CA ASP A 89 -31.23 21.06 -0.28
C ASP A 89 -30.32 21.30 0.93
N VAL A 90 -29.07 21.70 0.70
CA VAL A 90 -28.03 21.83 1.73
C VAL A 90 -27.53 23.28 1.93
N PHE A 91 -27.87 24.17 1.02
CA PHE A 91 -27.71 25.63 1.14
C PHE A 91 -29.05 26.32 0.95
N SER A 92 -29.25 27.43 1.66
CA SER A 92 -30.26 28.39 1.19
C SER A 92 -29.80 29.02 -0.13
N ARG A 93 -30.74 29.53 -0.94
CA ARG A 93 -30.41 30.21 -2.19
C ARG A 93 -29.43 31.36 -2.00
N GLU A 94 -29.63 32.18 -0.98
CA GLU A 94 -28.77 33.33 -0.68
C GLU A 94 -27.36 32.89 -0.27
N GLU A 95 -27.26 31.85 0.57
CA GLU A 95 -25.97 31.25 0.95
C GLU A 95 -25.23 30.70 -0.27
N TRP A 96 -25.91 29.90 -1.09
CA TRP A 96 -25.30 29.33 -2.29
C TRP A 96 -24.85 30.41 -3.25
N GLU A 97 -25.70 31.41 -3.49
CA GLU A 97 -25.35 32.50 -4.40
C GLU A 97 -24.18 33.35 -3.90
N ALA A 98 -24.04 33.47 -2.57
CA ALA A 98 -22.96 34.18 -1.92
C ALA A 98 -21.64 33.39 -1.85
N ASP A 99 -21.70 32.07 -2.00
CA ASP A 99 -20.60 31.14 -1.76
C ASP A 99 -19.32 31.45 -2.60
N PRO A 100 -18.12 31.47 -1.97
CA PRO A 100 -16.87 31.73 -2.67
C PRO A 100 -16.52 30.70 -3.75
N ILE A 101 -16.70 29.39 -3.50
CA ILE A 101 -16.34 28.37 -4.49
C ILE A 101 -17.23 28.51 -5.74
N ARG A 102 -18.51 28.85 -5.54
CA ARG A 102 -19.42 29.13 -6.65
C ARG A 102 -18.93 30.30 -7.50
N LYS A 103 -18.59 31.44 -6.88
CA LYS A 103 -18.19 32.67 -7.57
C LYS A 103 -16.81 32.60 -8.23
N GLU A 104 -15.85 31.98 -7.54
CA GLU A 104 -14.44 31.98 -7.96
C GLU A 104 -14.12 30.83 -8.92
N PHE A 105 -14.82 29.70 -8.80
CA PHE A 105 -14.50 28.50 -9.57
C PHE A 105 -15.58 28.12 -10.58
N PHE A 106 -16.83 27.90 -10.13
CA PHE A 106 -17.89 27.34 -10.99
C PHE A 106 -18.46 28.33 -11.99
N VAL A 107 -18.88 29.52 -11.55
CA VAL A 107 -19.51 30.54 -12.40
C VAL A 107 -18.61 30.99 -13.56
N PRO A 108 -17.30 31.27 -13.37
CA PRO A 108 -16.39 31.62 -14.47
C PRO A 108 -16.24 30.52 -15.54
N ARG A 109 -16.61 29.27 -15.21
CA ARG A 109 -16.56 28.10 -16.09
C ARG A 109 -17.94 27.71 -16.63
N GLY A 110 -18.97 28.51 -16.36
CA GLY A 110 -20.34 28.29 -16.82
C GLY A 110 -21.13 27.26 -16.02
N PHE A 111 -20.68 26.89 -14.83
CA PHE A 111 -21.38 25.99 -13.91
C PHE A 111 -21.96 26.78 -12.74
N GLY A 112 -22.98 26.24 -12.08
CA GLY A 112 -23.55 26.91 -10.92
C GLY A 112 -24.61 26.14 -10.14
N TRP A 113 -24.90 24.93 -10.55
CA TRP A 113 -25.86 24.04 -9.89
C TRP A 113 -25.30 22.63 -9.95
N GLY A 114 -25.66 21.80 -8.99
CA GLY A 114 -25.18 20.45 -8.89
C GLY A 114 -26.14 19.56 -8.11
N VAL A 115 -25.87 18.27 -8.24
CA VAL A 115 -26.58 17.20 -7.54
C VAL A 115 -25.58 16.14 -7.13
N ALA A 116 -25.63 15.69 -5.89
CA ALA A 116 -24.64 14.76 -5.37
C ALA A 116 -25.27 13.69 -4.48
N THR A 117 -24.61 12.54 -4.39
CA THR A 117 -24.89 11.55 -3.36
C THR A 117 -23.62 10.99 -2.76
N GLY A 118 -23.66 10.75 -1.45
CA GLY A 118 -22.61 10.09 -0.70
C GLY A 118 -22.95 8.61 -0.47
N ILE A 119 -21.95 7.75 -0.65
CA ILE A 119 -22.04 6.31 -0.40
C ILE A 119 -20.86 5.90 0.47
N LYS A 120 -21.15 5.50 1.72
CA LYS A 120 -20.16 4.91 2.63
C LYS A 120 -19.96 3.45 2.24
N VAL A 121 -18.72 3.05 1.96
CA VAL A 121 -18.39 1.64 1.64
C VAL A 121 -17.68 0.97 2.82
N PRO A 122 -17.74 -0.38 2.95
CA PRO A 122 -17.15 -1.09 4.10
C PRO A 122 -15.63 -0.96 4.24
N THR A 123 -14.93 -0.56 3.17
CA THR A 123 -13.50 -0.26 3.21
C THR A 123 -13.18 0.97 4.07
N GLY A 124 -14.19 1.78 4.40
CA GLY A 124 -14.05 3.05 5.12
C GLY A 124 -13.93 4.25 4.19
N ASP A 125 -13.94 4.05 2.87
CA ASP A 125 -14.03 5.16 1.92
C ASP A 125 -15.43 5.75 1.90
N LEU A 126 -15.49 7.05 1.64
CA LEU A 126 -16.69 7.72 1.20
C LEU A 126 -16.59 7.98 -0.30
N LEU A 127 -17.50 7.39 -1.06
CA LEU A 127 -17.66 7.69 -2.48
C LEU A 127 -18.68 8.81 -2.65
N ILE A 128 -18.33 9.81 -3.44
CA ILE A 128 -19.23 10.89 -3.80
C ILE A 128 -19.37 10.91 -5.31
N PHE A 129 -20.60 10.78 -5.77
CA PHE A 129 -21.00 11.05 -7.14
C PHE A 129 -21.56 12.46 -7.17
N HIS A 130 -20.99 13.32 -8.00
CA HIS A 130 -21.38 14.72 -8.11
C HIS A 130 -21.59 15.07 -9.58
N GLY A 131 -22.83 15.40 -9.94
CA GLY A 131 -23.20 15.97 -11.23
C GLY A 131 -23.09 17.48 -11.20
N GLU A 132 -22.40 18.07 -12.18
CA GLU A 132 -22.25 19.53 -12.33
C GLU A 132 -23.11 20.02 -13.49
N ARG A 133 -24.00 20.97 -13.24
CA ARG A 133 -24.96 21.52 -14.19
C ARG A 133 -24.61 22.95 -14.60
N ARG A 134 -24.96 23.32 -15.83
CA ARG A 134 -24.70 24.65 -16.36
C ARG A 134 -25.51 25.69 -15.60
N LEU A 135 -24.91 26.86 -15.43
CA LEU A 135 -25.56 27.98 -14.75
C LEU A 135 -26.85 28.42 -15.46
N GLU A 136 -26.84 28.42 -16.79
CA GLU A 136 -27.96 28.86 -17.64
C GLU A 136 -29.18 27.93 -17.60
N ASP A 137 -28.97 26.65 -17.29
CA ASP A 137 -30.03 25.63 -17.23
C ASP A 137 -30.82 25.65 -15.90
N GLY A 138 -30.47 26.55 -14.99
CA GLY A 138 -31.10 26.69 -13.69
C GLY A 138 -30.85 25.51 -12.72
N PRO A 139 -31.43 25.59 -11.51
CA PRO A 139 -31.28 24.55 -10.49
C PRO A 139 -31.80 23.20 -10.96
N VAL A 140 -31.19 22.13 -10.44
CA VAL A 140 -31.61 20.74 -10.73
C VAL A 140 -33.04 20.51 -10.25
N GLU A 141 -33.88 19.98 -11.13
CA GLU A 141 -35.29 19.72 -10.87
C GLU A 141 -35.48 18.48 -9.98
N ARG A 142 -36.56 18.44 -9.18
CA ARG A 142 -36.81 17.30 -8.28
C ARG A 142 -37.03 15.97 -9.04
N GLU A 143 -37.65 16.04 -10.22
CA GLU A 143 -37.86 14.87 -11.10
C GLU A 143 -36.52 14.22 -11.52
N VAL A 144 -35.48 15.04 -11.74
CA VAL A 144 -34.13 14.55 -12.03
C VAL A 144 -33.56 13.81 -10.82
N VAL A 145 -33.71 14.36 -9.62
CA VAL A 145 -33.25 13.73 -8.38
C VAL A 145 -33.92 12.38 -8.18
N GLU A 146 -35.24 12.29 -8.40
CA GLU A 146 -36.01 11.05 -8.29
C GLU A 146 -35.52 9.98 -9.26
N ARG A 147 -35.13 10.34 -10.49
CA ARG A 147 -34.55 9.41 -11.47
C ARG A 147 -33.16 8.93 -11.05
N LEU A 148 -32.29 9.82 -10.58
CA LEU A 148 -30.96 9.46 -10.08
C LEU A 148 -31.04 8.57 -8.83
N ASP A 149 -32.04 8.79 -7.98
CA ASP A 149 -32.29 7.96 -6.79
C ASP A 149 -32.58 6.50 -7.13
N LEU A 150 -33.17 6.21 -8.30
CA LEU A 150 -33.37 4.83 -8.76
C LEU A 150 -32.03 4.11 -9.02
N LEU A 151 -30.99 4.83 -9.43
CA LEU A 151 -29.66 4.28 -9.70
C LEU A 151 -28.78 4.19 -8.46
N ARG A 152 -29.03 5.00 -7.44
CA ARG A 152 -28.22 5.05 -6.22
C ARG A 152 -27.97 3.68 -5.57
N PRO A 153 -28.97 2.78 -5.41
CA PRO A 153 -28.72 1.43 -4.89
C PRO A 153 -27.78 0.60 -5.75
N HIS A 154 -27.78 0.80 -7.08
CA HIS A 154 -26.89 0.10 -8.01
C HIS A 154 -25.46 0.63 -7.90
N LEU A 155 -25.27 1.95 -7.77
CA LEU A 155 -23.97 2.56 -7.49
C LEU A 155 -23.38 2.03 -6.18
N ALA A 156 -24.20 1.92 -5.12
CA ALA A 156 -23.77 1.40 -3.84
C ALA A 156 -23.35 -0.07 -3.91
N ARG A 157 -24.12 -0.91 -4.60
CA ARG A 157 -23.80 -2.33 -4.79
C ARG A 157 -22.56 -2.53 -5.67
N ALA A 158 -22.42 -1.77 -6.75
CA ALA A 158 -21.24 -1.83 -7.60
C ALA A 158 -19.98 -1.46 -6.81
N ALA A 159 -20.03 -0.39 -6.02
CA ALA A 159 -18.94 0.02 -5.15
C ALA A 159 -18.57 -1.06 -4.11
N LEU A 160 -19.57 -1.70 -3.49
CA LEU A 160 -19.36 -2.82 -2.57
C LEU A 160 -18.68 -4.01 -3.26
N MET A 161 -19.12 -4.35 -4.48
CA MET A 161 -18.50 -5.42 -5.28
C MET A 161 -17.05 -5.08 -5.63
N SER A 162 -16.76 -3.85 -6.05
CA SER A 162 -15.39 -3.38 -6.32
C SER A 162 -14.48 -3.56 -5.11
N ALA A 163 -14.94 -3.11 -3.95
CA ALA A 163 -14.23 -3.26 -2.68
C ALA A 163 -13.93 -4.72 -2.35
N ARG A 164 -14.91 -5.62 -2.56
CA ARG A 164 -14.70 -7.05 -2.30
C ARG A 164 -13.69 -7.68 -3.27
N ILE A 165 -13.77 -7.37 -4.56
CA ILE A 165 -12.82 -7.85 -5.56
C ILE A 165 -11.41 -7.37 -5.23
N ALA A 166 -11.26 -6.11 -4.83
CA ALA A 166 -9.98 -5.55 -4.43
C ALA A 166 -9.39 -6.26 -3.21
N PHE A 167 -10.22 -6.55 -2.20
CA PHE A 167 -9.81 -7.31 -1.03
C PHE A 167 -9.30 -8.71 -1.39
N GLU A 168 -10.05 -9.46 -2.22
CA GLU A 168 -9.63 -10.80 -2.66
C GLU A 168 -8.33 -10.75 -3.51
N ARG A 169 -8.15 -9.71 -4.33
CA ARG A 169 -6.88 -9.50 -5.06
C ARG A 169 -5.72 -9.24 -4.11
N ALA A 170 -5.91 -8.45 -3.05
CA ALA A 170 -4.89 -8.20 -2.04
C ALA A 170 -4.49 -9.50 -1.31
N GLN A 171 -5.48 -10.33 -0.94
CA GLN A 171 -5.27 -11.65 -0.36
C GLN A 171 -4.49 -12.58 -1.31
N GLY A 172 -4.89 -12.64 -2.59
CA GLY A 172 -4.17 -13.42 -3.61
C GLY A 172 -2.73 -12.95 -3.81
N ALA A 173 -2.47 -11.64 -3.74
CA ALA A 173 -1.12 -11.09 -3.87
C ALA A 173 -0.19 -11.50 -2.72
N VAL A 174 -0.64 -11.40 -1.47
CA VAL A 174 0.19 -11.81 -0.30
C VAL A 174 0.39 -13.33 -0.26
N ALA A 175 -0.61 -14.11 -0.68
CA ALA A 175 -0.50 -15.57 -0.82
C ALA A 175 0.53 -15.97 -1.89
N ALA A 176 0.59 -15.24 -3.01
CA ALA A 176 1.60 -15.46 -4.05
C ALA A 176 3.03 -15.16 -3.56
N LEU A 177 3.19 -14.12 -2.73
CA LEU A 177 4.47 -13.78 -2.11
C LEU A 177 4.90 -14.83 -1.08
N GLU A 178 3.95 -15.43 -0.36
CA GLU A 178 4.23 -16.53 0.58
C GLU A 178 4.78 -17.77 -0.13
N MET A 179 4.27 -18.12 -1.32
CA MET A 179 4.78 -19.26 -2.10
C MET A 179 6.25 -19.11 -2.51
N VAL A 180 6.75 -17.88 -2.62
CA VAL A 180 8.16 -17.59 -2.93
C VAL A 180 8.99 -17.23 -1.69
N GLY A 181 8.44 -17.44 -0.49
CA GLY A 181 9.16 -17.27 0.77
C GLY A 181 9.29 -15.82 1.24
N ILE A 182 8.39 -14.93 0.82
CA ILE A 182 8.45 -13.49 1.16
C ILE A 182 7.34 -13.15 2.18
N PRO A 183 7.68 -12.81 3.44
CA PRO A 183 6.74 -12.20 4.37
C PRO A 183 6.25 -10.85 3.85
N ALA A 184 4.92 -10.68 3.74
CA ALA A 184 4.34 -9.51 3.09
C ALA A 184 2.99 -9.08 3.66
N ALA A 185 2.68 -7.79 3.50
CA ALA A 185 1.36 -7.21 3.71
C ALA A 185 0.98 -6.25 2.57
N VAL A 186 -0.30 -6.21 2.24
CA VAL A 186 -0.91 -5.08 1.53
C VAL A 186 -1.45 -4.12 2.58
N LEU A 187 -0.98 -2.88 2.51
CA LEU A 187 -1.32 -1.81 3.43
C LEU A 187 -2.26 -0.83 2.75
N GLY A 188 -3.31 -0.44 3.46
CA GLY A 188 -4.08 0.75 3.16
C GLY A 188 -3.42 2.02 3.73
N PRO A 189 -4.12 3.15 3.64
CA PRO A 189 -3.71 4.40 4.26
C PRO A 189 -3.30 4.26 5.73
N ARG A 190 -2.29 5.04 6.12
CA ARG A 190 -1.65 5.11 7.44
C ARG A 190 -1.05 3.78 7.91
N GLY A 191 -0.92 2.81 7.02
CA GLY A 191 -0.34 1.49 7.29
C GLY A 191 -1.34 0.47 7.82
N ALA A 192 -2.65 0.69 7.69
CA ALA A 192 -3.67 -0.30 8.05
C ALA A 192 -3.50 -1.58 7.23
N ALA A 193 -3.47 -2.76 7.85
CA ALA A 193 -3.38 -4.01 7.11
C ALA A 193 -4.70 -4.31 6.37
N ILE A 194 -4.63 -4.47 5.05
CA ILE A 194 -5.73 -5.00 4.23
C ILE A 194 -5.60 -6.51 4.10
N ALA A 195 -4.38 -6.99 3.88
CA ALA A 195 -4.05 -8.41 3.78
C ALA A 195 -2.63 -8.65 4.32
N THR A 196 -2.42 -9.79 4.97
CA THR A 196 -1.15 -10.29 5.48
C THR A 196 -1.00 -11.75 5.10
N ASN A 197 0.23 -12.23 4.90
CA ASN A 197 0.48 -13.65 4.77
C ASN A 197 1.00 -14.27 6.08
N GLY A 198 0.94 -15.60 6.17
CA GLY A 198 1.30 -16.33 7.38
C GLY A 198 2.77 -16.12 7.79
N MET A 199 3.66 -15.94 6.80
CA MET A 199 5.05 -15.59 7.05
C MET A 199 5.24 -14.25 7.76
N LEU A 200 4.46 -13.21 7.42
CA LEU A 200 4.53 -11.92 8.12
C LEU A 200 3.91 -12.03 9.52
N GLU A 201 2.82 -12.78 9.64
CA GLU A 201 2.16 -13.02 10.93
C GLU A 201 3.09 -13.72 11.92
N ALA A 202 3.92 -14.68 11.45
CA ALA A 202 4.94 -15.34 12.25
C ALA A 202 6.01 -14.38 12.81
N LEU A 203 6.17 -13.19 12.23
CA LEU A 203 7.06 -12.14 12.73
C LEU A 203 6.42 -11.27 13.83
N THR A 204 5.14 -11.49 14.15
CA THR A 204 4.41 -10.77 15.19
C THR A 204 4.46 -11.52 16.53
N PRO A 205 4.70 -10.87 17.68
CA PRO A 205 4.92 -9.42 17.88
C PRO A 205 6.41 -9.01 17.86
N SER A 206 7.31 -9.96 17.57
CA SER A 206 8.75 -9.82 17.85
C SER A 206 9.46 -8.85 16.91
N VAL A 207 9.02 -8.74 15.65
CA VAL A 207 9.54 -7.80 14.66
C VAL A 207 8.45 -6.88 14.13
N VAL A 208 7.28 -7.44 13.85
CA VAL A 208 6.09 -6.69 13.43
C VAL A 208 5.16 -6.52 14.63
N GLN A 209 4.51 -5.36 14.75
CA GLN A 209 3.49 -5.09 15.74
C GLN A 209 2.14 -4.87 15.04
N SER A 210 1.16 -5.70 15.34
CA SER A 210 -0.23 -5.45 14.93
C SER A 210 -0.87 -4.47 15.91
N ARG A 211 -1.14 -3.24 15.46
CA ARG A 211 -1.84 -2.21 16.24
C ARG A 211 -3.24 -2.00 15.64
N PRO A 212 -4.21 -1.46 16.40
CA PRO A 212 -5.59 -1.30 15.92
C PRO A 212 -5.73 -0.48 14.63
N THR A 213 -4.82 0.46 14.39
CA THR A 213 -4.91 1.41 13.27
C THR A 213 -3.85 1.20 12.20
N ARG A 214 -2.80 0.41 12.46
CA ARG A 214 -1.70 0.16 11.51
C ARG A 214 -0.82 -1.02 11.90
N LEU A 215 -0.09 -1.55 10.93
CA LEU A 215 1.10 -2.35 11.19
C LEU A 215 2.27 -1.42 11.56
N GLY A 216 2.98 -1.81 12.62
CA GLY A 216 4.20 -1.18 13.09
C GLY A 216 5.37 -2.14 13.13
N LEU A 217 6.55 -1.61 13.41
CA LEU A 217 7.75 -2.39 13.69
C LEU A 217 8.06 -2.35 15.19
N ALA A 218 8.59 -3.44 15.74
CA ALA A 218 8.92 -3.54 17.15
C ALA A 218 10.09 -2.63 17.54
N ASN A 219 11.02 -2.36 16.61
CA ASN A 219 12.09 -1.40 16.82
C ASN A 219 11.58 0.04 16.64
N PRO A 220 11.68 0.93 17.66
CA PRO A 220 11.10 2.28 17.58
C PRO A 220 11.62 3.13 16.42
N ARG A 221 12.92 3.09 16.15
CA ARG A 221 13.54 3.85 15.06
C ARG A 221 13.08 3.34 13.69
N ALA A 222 12.98 2.03 13.53
CA ALA A 222 12.45 1.44 12.29
C ALA A 222 10.96 1.78 12.12
N ASP A 223 10.18 1.82 13.20
CA ASP A 223 8.76 2.17 13.17
C ASP A 223 8.52 3.65 12.81
N GLU A 224 9.35 4.56 13.30
CA GLU A 224 9.35 5.97 12.88
C GLU A 224 9.64 6.08 11.37
N MET A 225 10.67 5.38 10.88
CA MET A 225 10.98 5.36 9.44
C MET A 225 9.84 4.77 8.60
N LEU A 226 9.15 3.75 9.10
CA LEU A 226 7.97 3.17 8.46
C LEU A 226 6.83 4.20 8.38
N THR A 227 6.61 4.94 9.45
CA THR A 227 5.58 5.98 9.50
C THR A 227 5.85 7.06 8.46
N THR A 228 7.07 7.60 8.42
CA THR A 228 7.46 8.62 7.42
C THR A 228 7.37 8.10 5.99
N ALA A 229 7.72 6.83 5.74
CA ALA A 229 7.62 6.24 4.41
C ALA A 229 6.15 6.11 3.94
N LEU A 230 5.24 5.75 4.84
CA LEU A 230 3.81 5.65 4.54
C LEU A 230 3.18 7.02 4.30
N GLU A 231 3.50 8.02 5.12
CA GLU A 231 3.04 9.41 4.93
C GLU A 231 3.50 9.99 3.58
N ALA A 232 4.75 9.74 3.20
CA ALA A 232 5.27 10.17 1.90
C ALA A 232 4.58 9.46 0.72
N ALA A 233 4.24 8.17 0.87
CA ALA A 233 3.49 7.42 -0.14
C ALA A 233 2.07 7.98 -0.34
N GLU A 234 1.40 8.34 0.75
CA GLU A 234 0.06 8.96 0.72
C GLU A 234 0.07 10.34 0.07
N ALA A 235 1.09 11.15 0.35
CA ALA A 235 1.23 12.48 -0.23
C ALA A 235 1.57 12.48 -1.74
N GLY A 236 1.63 11.31 -2.39
CA GLY A 236 2.04 11.19 -3.79
C GLY A 236 3.51 11.57 -4.04
N LEU A 237 4.31 11.71 -2.97
CA LEU A 237 5.72 12.06 -3.06
C LEU A 237 6.52 10.82 -3.50
N HIS A 238 6.59 10.61 -4.81
CA HIS A 238 7.30 9.48 -5.43
C HIS A 238 8.83 9.52 -5.21
N THR A 239 9.34 10.64 -4.70
CA THR A 239 10.75 10.89 -4.35
C THR A 239 10.92 11.04 -2.84
N GLY A 240 10.36 10.12 -2.05
CA GLY A 240 10.70 9.98 -0.63
C GLY A 240 12.04 9.25 -0.44
N PRO A 241 12.88 9.64 0.55
CA PRO A 241 14.25 9.14 0.71
C PRO A 241 14.36 7.69 1.23
N VAL A 242 13.29 7.11 1.77
CA VAL A 242 13.35 5.82 2.49
C VAL A 242 12.32 4.84 1.93
N ARG A 243 12.78 3.89 1.09
CA ARG A 243 11.98 2.74 0.61
C ARG A 243 12.38 1.41 1.26
N SER A 244 13.51 1.42 1.96
CA SER A 244 14.10 0.25 2.60
C SER A 244 14.49 0.66 4.01
N ILE A 245 13.89 0.02 5.00
CA ILE A 245 14.04 0.36 6.41
C ILE A 245 14.81 -0.78 7.07
N PRO A 246 16.02 -0.53 7.59
CA PRO A 246 16.77 -1.54 8.31
C PRO A 246 16.06 -1.84 9.64
N VAL A 247 15.79 -3.12 9.87
CA VAL A 247 15.24 -3.63 11.12
C VAL A 247 16.35 -4.41 11.82
N PRO A 248 16.89 -3.92 12.93
CA PRO A 248 17.96 -4.59 13.65
C PRO A 248 17.56 -6.00 14.10
N ALA A 249 18.57 -6.88 14.25
CA ALA A 249 18.35 -8.17 14.89
C ALA A 249 17.84 -7.96 16.34
N GLY A 250 16.92 -8.83 16.76
CA GLY A 250 16.37 -8.84 18.11
C GLY A 250 16.46 -10.25 18.71
N ASP A 251 15.99 -10.42 19.94
CA ASP A 251 15.99 -11.73 20.60
C ASP A 251 15.17 -12.75 19.80
N GLY A 252 15.87 -13.67 19.12
CA GLY A 252 15.26 -14.74 18.34
C GLY A 252 15.04 -14.45 16.84
N ASN A 253 15.33 -13.25 16.34
CA ASN A 253 15.15 -12.91 14.92
C ASN A 253 16.41 -12.29 14.29
N ALA A 254 16.71 -12.70 13.05
CA ALA A 254 17.76 -12.10 12.25
C ALA A 254 17.44 -10.62 11.93
N ALA A 255 18.48 -9.84 11.65
CA ALA A 255 18.29 -8.50 11.09
C ALA A 255 17.51 -8.61 9.77
N MET A 256 16.65 -7.65 9.47
CA MET A 256 15.80 -7.64 8.28
C MET A 256 15.81 -6.27 7.61
N VAL A 257 15.32 -6.23 6.39
CA VAL A 257 14.98 -5.00 5.68
C VAL A 257 13.49 -5.02 5.36
N ALA A 258 12.78 -3.99 5.80
CA ALA A 258 11.41 -3.75 5.43
C ALA A 258 11.38 -2.87 4.16
N HIS A 259 10.82 -3.37 3.07
CA HIS A 259 10.64 -2.64 1.82
C HIS A 259 9.22 -2.14 1.69
N ILE A 260 9.06 -0.85 1.37
CA ILE A 260 7.76 -0.21 1.11
C ILE A 260 7.66 0.11 -0.38
N LEU A 261 6.71 -0.53 -1.04
CA LEU A 261 6.41 -0.32 -2.46
C LEU A 261 5.08 0.44 -2.57
N PRO A 262 5.09 1.74 -2.89
CA PRO A 262 3.85 2.50 -3.05
C PRO A 262 3.08 2.01 -4.28
N ILE A 263 1.76 1.90 -4.16
CA ILE A 263 0.86 1.59 -5.28
C ILE A 263 0.42 2.93 -5.92
N ARG A 264 0.30 2.98 -7.25
CA ARG A 264 0.04 4.22 -7.98
C ARG A 264 -1.45 4.53 -8.08
N ALA A 265 -1.87 5.59 -7.39
CA ALA A 265 -3.13 6.29 -7.56
C ALA A 265 -3.51 6.43 -9.06
N SER A 266 -4.38 5.55 -9.52
CA SER A 266 -5.02 5.61 -10.84
C SER A 266 -6.53 5.55 -10.65
N ALA A 267 -7.32 5.78 -11.72
CA ALA A 267 -8.79 5.62 -11.66
C ALA A 267 -9.22 4.23 -11.11
N ARG A 268 -8.33 3.22 -11.19
CA ARG A 268 -8.52 1.88 -10.62
C ARG A 268 -8.51 1.83 -9.09
N GLU A 269 -8.01 2.85 -8.42
CA GLU A 269 -7.77 2.84 -6.97
C GLU A 269 -8.85 3.54 -6.14
N VAL A 270 -9.82 4.19 -6.79
CA VAL A 270 -11.02 4.77 -6.13
C VAL A 270 -11.73 3.74 -5.25
N PHE A 271 -11.58 2.44 -5.55
CA PHE A 271 -12.27 1.35 -4.86
C PHE A 271 -11.37 0.34 -4.13
N THR A 272 -10.03 0.42 -4.26
CA THR A 272 -9.14 -0.59 -3.68
C THR A 272 -8.72 -0.26 -2.26
N GLY A 273 -8.62 1.03 -1.92
CA GLY A 273 -8.20 1.51 -0.61
C GLY A 273 -6.78 1.07 -0.20
N ALA A 274 -5.99 0.50 -1.12
CA ALA A 274 -4.62 0.04 -0.89
C ALA A 274 -3.62 1.14 -1.27
N ALA A 275 -2.65 1.41 -0.41
CA ALA A 275 -1.67 2.48 -0.56
C ALA A 275 -0.24 1.95 -0.79
N ALA A 276 0.12 0.81 -0.21
CA ALA A 276 1.46 0.26 -0.31
C ALA A 276 1.51 -1.26 -0.13
N VAL A 277 2.60 -1.87 -0.57
CA VAL A 277 2.98 -3.24 -0.21
C VAL A 277 4.21 -3.19 0.69
N LEU A 278 4.13 -3.84 1.85
CA LEU A 278 5.25 -4.07 2.77
C LEU A 278 5.82 -5.46 2.51
N LEU A 279 7.13 -5.56 2.30
CA LEU A 279 7.88 -6.82 2.20
C LEU A 279 8.95 -6.86 3.28
N MET A 280 9.14 -8.00 3.95
CA MET A 280 10.25 -8.21 4.88
C MET A 280 11.26 -9.15 4.26
N THR A 281 12.52 -8.74 4.15
CA THR A 281 13.60 -9.60 3.68
C THR A 281 14.61 -9.81 4.81
N PRO A 282 14.89 -11.06 5.23
CA PRO A 282 15.96 -11.30 6.18
C PRO A 282 17.30 -10.89 5.58
N VAL A 283 18.09 -10.16 6.36
CA VAL A 283 19.52 -9.98 6.09
C VAL A 283 20.18 -11.29 6.48
N THR A 284 20.08 -12.28 5.58
CA THR A 284 20.78 -13.54 5.75
C THR A 284 22.28 -13.26 5.70
N LEU A 285 22.96 -13.38 6.84
CA LEU A 285 24.31 -13.93 6.81
C LEU A 285 24.14 -15.31 6.17
N ARG A 286 24.79 -15.58 5.03
CA ARG A 286 24.69 -16.88 4.35
C ARG A 286 24.82 -18.00 5.39
N GLU A 287 23.99 -19.05 5.28
CA GLU A 287 24.08 -20.20 6.16
C GLU A 287 25.53 -20.67 6.19
N LEU A 288 26.19 -20.53 7.33
CA LEU A 288 27.57 -20.95 7.42
C LEU A 288 27.65 -22.47 7.27
N PRO A 289 28.71 -22.99 6.63
CA PRO A 289 28.93 -24.41 6.59
C PRO A 289 28.89 -25.00 8.01
N ASP A 290 28.43 -26.25 8.11
CA ASP A 290 28.44 -26.95 9.38
C ASP A 290 29.85 -26.99 9.98
N ALA A 291 29.94 -27.02 11.30
CA ALA A 291 31.22 -27.00 11.99
C ALA A 291 32.12 -28.16 11.53
N THR A 292 31.55 -29.32 11.17
CA THR A 292 32.30 -30.46 10.60
C THR A 292 32.91 -30.16 9.23
N VAL A 293 32.23 -29.39 8.38
CA VAL A 293 32.75 -28.95 7.08
C VAL A 293 33.88 -27.93 7.28
N ILE A 294 33.68 -26.95 8.16
CA ILE A 294 34.72 -25.98 8.52
C ILE A 294 35.95 -26.70 9.11
N GLN A 295 35.70 -27.72 9.94
CA GLN A 295 36.74 -28.55 10.53
C GLN A 295 37.62 -29.22 9.46
N GLY A 296 37.00 -29.84 8.47
CA GLY A 296 37.72 -30.55 7.40
C GLY A 296 38.42 -29.63 6.40
N LEU A 297 37.98 -28.39 6.24
CA LEU A 297 38.57 -27.43 5.29
C LEU A 297 39.80 -26.69 5.84
N PHE A 298 39.88 -26.52 7.17
CA PHE A 298 40.93 -25.72 7.81
C PHE A 298 41.68 -26.45 8.93
N ASP A 299 41.53 -27.78 9.04
CA ASP A 299 42.14 -28.62 10.08
C ASP A 299 41.91 -28.08 11.51
N LEU A 300 40.70 -27.56 11.74
CA LEU A 300 40.30 -27.07 13.05
C LEU A 300 40.01 -28.26 13.97
N THR A 301 40.08 -28.03 15.28
CA THR A 301 39.47 -28.94 16.26
C THR A 301 37.96 -28.74 16.30
N PRO A 302 37.18 -29.68 16.85
CA PRO A 302 35.72 -29.49 17.02
C PRO A 302 35.35 -28.26 17.85
N ALA A 303 36.20 -27.86 18.80
CA ALA A 303 36.00 -26.64 19.59
C ALA A 303 36.26 -25.38 18.75
N GLU A 304 37.37 -25.34 18.03
CA GLU A 304 37.75 -24.25 17.14
C GLU A 304 36.72 -24.05 16.01
N ALA A 305 36.22 -25.13 15.41
CA ALA A 305 35.21 -25.05 14.36
C ALA A 305 33.87 -24.50 14.86
N ARG A 306 33.46 -24.86 16.09
CA ARG A 306 32.28 -24.26 16.74
C ARG A 306 32.47 -22.76 16.98
N ILE A 307 33.66 -22.34 17.41
CA ILE A 307 33.98 -20.91 17.59
C ILE A 307 34.03 -20.18 16.24
N ALA A 308 34.67 -20.74 15.22
CA ALA A 308 34.73 -20.15 13.88
C ALA A 308 33.32 -19.94 13.31
N ARG A 309 32.44 -20.92 13.47
CA ARG A 309 31.02 -20.82 13.07
C ARG A 309 30.26 -19.77 13.89
N ALA A 310 30.46 -19.71 15.20
CA ALA A 310 29.83 -18.70 16.05
C ALA A 310 30.28 -17.26 15.70
N LEU A 311 31.59 -17.07 15.45
CA LEU A 311 32.15 -15.79 15.00
C LEU A 311 31.64 -15.40 13.62
N GLY A 312 31.58 -16.36 12.69
CA GLY A 312 31.00 -16.16 11.35
C GLY A 312 29.53 -15.74 11.41
N GLY A 313 28.80 -16.26 12.40
CA GLY A 313 27.38 -15.97 12.64
C GLY A 313 27.15 -14.65 13.36
N GLY A 314 28.20 -13.85 13.57
CA GLY A 314 28.12 -12.52 14.15
C GLY A 314 28.17 -12.47 15.68
N MET A 315 28.41 -13.60 16.37
CA MET A 315 28.54 -13.58 17.83
C MET A 315 29.84 -12.88 18.26
N THR A 316 29.75 -12.10 19.33
CA THR A 316 30.91 -11.50 20.00
C THR A 316 31.60 -12.52 20.93
N ILE A 317 32.86 -12.27 21.27
CA ILE A 317 33.62 -13.09 22.23
C ILE A 317 32.87 -13.24 23.57
N GLY A 318 32.20 -12.17 24.03
CA GLY A 318 31.39 -12.19 25.24
C GLY A 318 30.18 -13.12 25.13
N GLN A 319 29.43 -13.03 24.02
CA GLN A 319 28.29 -13.92 23.76
C GLN A 319 28.72 -15.39 23.62
N ILE A 320 29.85 -15.66 22.98
CA ILE A 320 30.40 -17.01 22.86
C ILE A 320 30.76 -17.55 24.25
N ALA A 321 31.49 -16.77 25.05
CA ALA A 321 31.87 -17.14 26.42
C ALA A 321 30.65 -17.49 27.29
N SER A 322 29.62 -16.65 27.25
CA SER A 322 28.34 -16.90 27.94
C SER A 322 27.65 -18.17 27.44
N SER A 323 27.59 -18.39 26.13
CA SER A 323 26.91 -19.54 25.53
C SER A 323 27.62 -20.87 25.79
N THR A 324 28.95 -20.88 25.91
CA THR A 324 29.75 -22.09 26.09
C THR A 324 30.15 -22.34 27.55
N GLY A 325 29.80 -21.45 28.48
CA GLY A 325 30.26 -21.49 29.87
C GLY A 325 31.78 -21.33 30.03
N ALA A 326 32.46 -20.71 29.05
CA ALA A 326 33.91 -20.54 29.04
C ALA A 326 34.29 -19.11 29.45
N SER A 327 35.53 -18.90 29.90
CA SER A 327 36.01 -17.54 30.16
C SER A 327 36.26 -16.77 28.86
N ALA A 328 36.08 -15.45 28.87
CA ALA A 328 36.40 -14.60 27.70
C ALA A 328 37.88 -14.70 27.28
N ALA A 329 38.79 -15.01 28.21
CA ALA A 329 40.20 -15.26 27.92
C ALA A 329 40.39 -16.58 27.15
N THR A 330 39.68 -17.64 27.54
CA THR A 330 39.68 -18.93 26.85
C THR A 330 39.16 -18.79 25.42
N VAL A 331 38.05 -18.07 25.24
CA VAL A 331 37.49 -17.82 23.90
C VAL A 331 38.46 -17.01 23.05
N ARG A 332 39.10 -15.96 23.60
CA ARG A 332 40.14 -15.19 22.87
C ARG A 332 41.29 -16.07 22.37
N ASN A 333 41.80 -16.98 23.20
CA ASN A 333 42.87 -17.88 22.81
C ASN A 333 42.44 -18.81 21.67
N GLN A 334 41.21 -19.34 21.72
CA GLN A 334 40.66 -20.17 20.65
C GLN A 334 40.40 -19.38 19.37
N VAL A 335 39.95 -18.12 19.45
CA VAL A 335 39.83 -17.22 18.29
C VAL A 335 41.21 -17.01 17.63
N GLN A 336 42.25 -16.80 18.43
CA GLN A 336 43.61 -16.61 17.93
C GLN A 336 44.14 -17.88 17.24
N ALA A 337 43.82 -19.06 17.78
CA ALA A 337 44.14 -20.34 17.13
C ALA A 337 43.40 -20.50 15.79
N VAL A 338 42.11 -20.16 15.74
CA VAL A 338 41.31 -20.16 14.50
C VAL A 338 41.91 -19.22 13.46
N PHE A 339 42.28 -18.00 13.84
CA PHE A 339 42.95 -17.02 12.95
C PHE A 339 44.27 -17.56 12.41
N GLY A 340 45.10 -18.18 13.26
CA GLY A 340 46.34 -18.82 12.83
C GLY A 340 46.12 -19.93 11.80
N LYS A 341 45.11 -20.79 12.00
CA LYS A 341 44.82 -21.93 11.12
C LYS A 341 44.10 -21.54 9.83
N THR A 342 43.32 -20.46 9.85
CA THR A 342 42.59 -19.95 8.68
C THR A 342 43.38 -18.90 7.88
N GLY A 343 44.53 -18.44 8.41
CA GLY A 343 45.32 -17.37 7.80
C GLY A 343 44.66 -15.99 7.88
N MET A 344 43.65 -15.82 8.73
CA MET A 344 42.88 -14.59 8.86
C MET A 344 43.39 -13.77 10.04
N HIS A 345 43.33 -12.43 9.92
CA HIS A 345 43.81 -11.53 10.98
C HIS A 345 42.71 -10.65 11.57
N ARG A 346 41.53 -10.61 10.93
CA ARG A 346 40.36 -9.88 11.42
C ARG A 346 39.14 -10.78 11.36
N GLN A 347 38.24 -10.59 12.32
CA GLN A 347 36.96 -11.32 12.36
C GLN A 347 36.16 -11.11 11.07
N ALA A 348 36.17 -9.90 10.50
CA ALA A 348 35.49 -9.61 9.24
C ALA A 348 36.03 -10.45 8.05
N ASP A 349 37.34 -10.70 8.01
CA ASP A 349 37.96 -11.49 6.93
C ASP A 349 37.59 -12.98 7.08
N LEU A 350 37.58 -13.51 8.32
CA LEU A 350 37.09 -14.85 8.62
C LEU A 350 35.61 -15.02 8.27
N VAL A 351 34.77 -14.04 8.59
CA VAL A 351 33.34 -14.04 8.21
C VAL A 351 33.18 -14.11 6.70
N GLY A 352 33.93 -13.29 5.95
CA GLY A 352 33.90 -13.30 4.48
C GLY A 352 34.36 -14.62 3.88
N LEU A 353 35.43 -15.22 4.42
CA LEU A 353 35.92 -16.54 4.03
C LEU A 353 34.84 -17.61 4.22
N LEU A 354 34.26 -17.70 5.42
CA LEU A 354 33.27 -18.74 5.73
C LEU A 354 31.98 -18.59 4.91
N GLN A 355 31.56 -17.35 4.62
CA GLN A 355 30.42 -17.07 3.73
C GLN A 355 30.70 -17.41 2.25
N GLY A 356 31.97 -17.48 1.86
CA GLY A 356 32.41 -17.90 0.52
C GLY A 356 32.43 -19.41 0.31
N LEU A 357 32.37 -20.21 1.37
CA LEU A 357 32.43 -21.68 1.32
C LEU A 357 31.07 -22.35 1.04
N VAL A 358 29.98 -21.59 1.14
CA VAL A 358 28.65 -22.07 0.79
C VAL A 358 28.56 -22.10 -0.73
N PRO A 359 28.27 -23.26 -1.36
CA PRO A 359 28.08 -23.33 -2.79
C PRO A 359 27.02 -22.30 -3.19
N THR A 360 27.39 -21.36 -4.06
CA THR A 360 26.40 -20.50 -4.71
C THR A 360 25.46 -21.46 -5.44
N ALA A 361 24.19 -21.50 -5.05
CA ALA A 361 23.15 -22.10 -5.89
C ALA A 361 23.24 -21.37 -7.24
N SER A 362 23.90 -22.01 -8.21
CA SER A 362 23.93 -21.53 -9.57
C SER A 362 22.47 -21.50 -10.02
N ALA A 363 22.05 -20.38 -10.61
CA ALA A 363 20.75 -20.26 -11.25
C ALA A 363 20.47 -21.52 -12.12
N PRO A 364 19.21 -21.98 -12.24
CA PRO A 364 18.89 -23.12 -13.07
C PRO A 364 19.48 -22.91 -14.47
N ASN A 365 20.39 -23.80 -14.84
CA ASN A 365 21.07 -23.79 -16.12
C ASN A 365 19.99 -23.85 -17.23
N PRO A 366 19.91 -22.90 -18.18
CA PRO A 366 18.91 -22.96 -19.23
C PRO A 366 19.08 -24.23 -20.09
N PRO A 367 17.99 -24.85 -20.57
CA PRO A 367 17.98 -26.24 -21.05
C PRO A 367 18.58 -26.49 -22.45
N TRP A 368 19.54 -25.70 -22.95
CA TRP A 368 19.97 -25.82 -24.36
C TRP A 368 21.48 -25.85 -24.66
N ARG A 369 22.36 -26.27 -23.75
CA ARG A 369 23.74 -26.58 -24.17
C ARG A 369 23.80 -27.90 -24.94
N LEU A 370 23.73 -27.80 -26.28
CA LEU A 370 24.00 -28.88 -27.22
C LEU A 370 25.43 -29.44 -27.02
N PRO A 371 25.63 -30.76 -27.21
CA PRO A 371 26.96 -31.36 -27.10
C PRO A 371 27.89 -30.90 -28.24
N PRO A 372 29.22 -30.93 -28.02
CA PRO A 372 30.18 -30.51 -29.04
C PRO A 372 30.06 -31.43 -30.27
N ARG A 373 29.93 -30.83 -31.45
CA ARG A 373 30.10 -31.54 -32.73
C ARG A 373 31.56 -32.01 -32.83
N LYS A 374 31.72 -33.25 -33.32
CA LYS A 374 32.97 -34.00 -33.49
C LYS A 374 34.12 -33.20 -34.08
#